data_AF-A0A6I9HNT3-F1
#
_entry.id   AF-A0A6I9HNT3-F1
#
_cell.length_a   1.000
_cell.length_b   1.000
_cell.length_c   1.000
_cell.angle_alpha   90.00
_cell.angle_beta   90.00
_cell.angle_gamma   90.00
#
_symmetry.space_group_name_H-M   'P 1'
#
loop_
_entity.id
_entity.type
_entity.pdbx_description
1 polymer ?
#
loop_
_entity_poly.entity_id
_entity_poly.type
_entity_poly.pdbx_seq_one_letter_code
_entity_poly.pdbx_strand_id
1 'polypeptide(L)'
;MDFLTLFLLYLCSVLAVAALLCLCSGRQESFLARSVARASQVLSLVIPSQLQRVAQRALHRLFHTRSCLFVVLHVALQAAVFGEYTWEVFVYCWELQFPLLLLLLPYLLLAANLGCFLLCSRADPGTVTKSNAASLAKVYAYDGVLFQRGLVCPTCTLEKPARSKHCSVCRTCVHRFDHHCVWVNNCIGAGNAGAFLLYLLSLTATAGAVAAVTAALLIHVLLLSNAVHGTYLDAQGQEQPVGIPLLVQHLFLTFPRIVFMLGFVILLTLILGGYCSFSLYLALTNQTTNEWCKSRRFGSSPHLPSQPHDRPLVYKNIYSKGIWRNLKEIFNPPTVLERKKKT
;
A
#
# COMPACT_ATOMS: atom_id res chain seq x y z
N MET A 1 9.51 34.79 11.12
CA MET A 1 9.60 33.58 10.26
C MET A 1 8.30 33.50 9.50
N ASP A 2 8.35 33.38 8.17
CA ASP A 2 7.12 33.25 7.42
C ASP A 2 6.43 31.92 7.81
N PHE A 3 5.10 31.91 7.72
CA PHE A 3 4.28 30.76 8.06
C PHE A 3 4.64 29.54 7.20
N LEU A 4 5.04 29.76 5.95
CA LEU A 4 5.45 28.72 5.01
C LEU A 4 6.69 27.96 5.52
N THR A 5 7.63 28.66 6.14
CA THR A 5 8.83 28.09 6.74
C THR A 5 8.47 27.25 7.94
N LEU A 6 7.54 27.71 8.78
CA LEU A 6 7.03 26.93 9.91
C LEU A 6 6.29 25.67 9.44
N PHE A 7 5.49 25.76 8.38
CA PHE A 7 4.78 24.62 7.79
C PHE A 7 5.74 23.62 7.13
N LEU A 8 6.71 24.09 6.35
CA LEU A 8 7.73 23.24 5.73
C LEU A 8 8.62 22.60 6.79
N LEU A 9 9.01 23.32 7.84
CA LEU A 9 9.70 22.76 8.99
C LEU A 9 8.85 21.69 9.66
N TYR A 10 7.55 21.92 9.87
CA TYR A 10 6.64 20.92 10.43
C TYR A 10 6.53 19.68 9.53
N LEU A 11 6.29 19.85 8.23
CA LEU A 11 6.17 18.76 7.27
C LEU A 11 7.48 17.96 7.17
N CYS A 12 8.62 18.65 7.03
CA CYS A 12 9.94 18.02 7.05
C CYS A 12 10.21 17.29 8.37
N SER A 13 9.78 17.85 9.51
CA SER A 13 9.90 17.19 10.82
C SER A 13 9.06 15.92 10.87
N VAL A 14 7.81 15.96 10.43
CA VAL A 14 6.91 14.80 10.40
C VAL A 14 7.44 13.73 9.45
N LEU A 15 7.92 14.11 8.26
CA LEU A 15 8.49 13.19 7.28
C LEU A 15 9.84 12.63 7.75
N ALA A 16 10.70 13.44 8.38
CA ALA A 16 11.96 12.98 8.97
C ALA A 16 11.71 12.05 10.14
N VAL A 17 10.73 12.34 11.00
CA VAL A 17 10.30 11.44 12.08
C VAL A 17 9.75 10.15 11.49
N ALA A 18 8.87 10.20 10.47
CA ALA A 18 8.36 9.00 9.81
C ALA A 18 9.49 8.19 9.17
N ALA A 19 10.44 8.82 8.48
CA ALA A 19 11.60 8.18 7.88
C ALA A 19 12.54 7.58 8.94
N LEU A 20 12.82 8.29 10.03
CA LEU A 20 13.59 7.80 11.16
C LEU A 20 12.91 6.61 11.84
N LEU A 21 11.58 6.66 12.04
CA LEU A 21 10.82 5.53 12.58
C LEU A 21 10.88 4.32 11.65
N CYS A 22 10.85 4.53 10.34
CA CYS A 22 11.01 3.47 9.35
C CYS A 22 12.43 2.87 9.34
N LEU A 23 13.47 3.72 9.37
CA LEU A 23 14.88 3.33 9.33
C LEU A 23 15.35 2.69 10.64
N CYS A 24 14.84 3.17 11.77
CA CYS A 24 15.14 2.65 13.10
C CYS A 24 14.25 1.47 13.49
N SER A 25 13.26 1.07 12.67
CA SER A 25 12.35 -0.06 12.97
C SER A 25 13.08 -1.37 13.30
N GLY A 26 14.32 -1.57 12.81
CA GLY A 26 15.16 -2.72 13.18
C GLY A 26 15.72 -2.71 14.61
N ARG A 27 15.79 -1.56 15.29
CA ARG A 27 16.31 -1.39 16.67
C ARG A 27 15.25 -0.81 17.64
N GLN A 28 14.16 -0.27 17.11
CA GLN A 28 13.19 0.60 17.80
C GLN A 28 11.78 -0.01 17.94
N GLU A 29 11.58 -1.30 17.64
CA GLU A 29 10.41 -2.07 18.08
C GLU A 29 10.13 -1.85 19.59
N SER A 30 11.17 -1.68 20.41
CA SER A 30 11.05 -1.47 21.85
C SER A 30 10.57 -0.07 22.28
N PHE A 31 10.87 1.00 21.54
CA PHE A 31 10.53 2.37 21.96
C PHE A 31 9.13 2.78 21.48
N LEU A 32 8.79 2.45 20.24
CA LEU A 32 7.46 2.71 19.69
C LEU A 32 6.40 1.85 20.42
N ALA A 33 6.72 0.59 20.72
CA ALA A 33 5.89 -0.24 21.59
C ALA A 33 5.76 0.34 23.01
N ARG A 34 6.82 0.92 23.58
CA ARG A 34 6.76 1.60 24.89
C ARG A 34 5.92 2.87 24.86
N SER A 35 6.01 3.68 23.81
CA SER A 35 5.21 4.91 23.67
C SER A 35 3.74 4.61 23.39
N VAL A 36 3.44 3.60 22.56
CA VAL A 36 2.09 3.09 22.34
C VAL A 36 1.55 2.45 23.63
N ALA A 37 2.36 1.73 24.39
CA ALA A 37 1.97 1.18 25.69
C ALA A 37 1.68 2.29 26.73
N ARG A 38 2.48 3.36 26.76
CA ARG A 38 2.23 4.54 27.62
C ARG A 38 0.97 5.29 27.19
N ALA A 39 0.76 5.52 25.90
CA ALA A 39 -0.46 6.13 25.37
C ALA A 39 -1.69 5.26 25.69
N SER A 40 -1.57 3.93 25.54
CA SER A 40 -2.59 2.96 25.93
C SER A 40 -2.88 2.96 27.43
N GLN A 41 -1.86 3.16 28.28
CA GLN A 41 -2.03 3.32 29.73
C GLN A 41 -2.79 4.61 30.07
N VAL A 42 -2.45 5.73 29.45
CA VAL A 42 -3.18 7.00 29.66
C VAL A 42 -4.63 6.88 29.17
N LEU A 43 -4.86 6.27 28.01
CA LEU A 43 -6.21 5.97 27.50
C LEU A 43 -6.99 5.01 28.41
N SER A 44 -6.34 4.12 29.15
CA SER A 44 -6.99 3.22 30.12
C SER A 44 -7.44 3.89 31.42
N LEU A 45 -6.96 5.11 31.70
CA LEU A 45 -7.46 5.93 32.81
C LEU A 45 -8.77 6.65 32.45
N VAL A 46 -9.03 6.86 31.15
CA VAL A 46 -10.19 7.61 30.64
C VAL A 46 -11.28 6.69 30.10
N ILE A 47 -10.90 5.57 29.47
CA ILE A 47 -11.82 4.64 28.83
C ILE A 47 -12.04 3.42 29.74
N PRO A 48 -13.30 3.08 30.11
CA PRO A 48 -13.60 1.89 30.90
C PRO A 48 -12.97 0.63 30.30
N SER A 49 -12.36 -0.21 31.14
CA SER A 49 -11.66 -1.45 30.71
C SER A 49 -12.54 -2.43 29.92
N GLN A 50 -13.86 -2.35 30.10
CA GLN A 50 -14.86 -3.06 29.31
C GLN A 50 -14.92 -2.54 27.87
N LEU A 51 -15.00 -1.21 27.71
CA LEU A 51 -15.07 -0.55 26.40
C LEU A 51 -13.77 -0.76 25.62
N GLN A 52 -12.61 -0.71 26.28
CA GLN A 52 -11.32 -1.02 25.65
C GLN A 52 -11.25 -2.45 25.12
N ARG A 53 -11.70 -3.43 25.91
CA ARG A 53 -11.74 -4.83 25.48
C ARG A 53 -12.73 -5.04 24.32
N VAL A 54 -13.88 -4.39 24.35
CA VAL A 54 -14.86 -4.43 23.25
C VAL A 54 -14.28 -3.79 21.99
N ALA A 55 -13.68 -2.61 22.09
CA ALA A 55 -13.04 -1.90 20.99
C ALA A 55 -11.89 -2.71 20.38
N GLN A 56 -11.00 -3.28 21.20
CA GLN A 56 -9.91 -4.15 20.73
C GLN A 56 -10.43 -5.40 20.03
N ARG A 57 -11.46 -6.06 20.56
CA ARG A 57 -12.09 -7.21 19.89
C ARG A 57 -12.80 -6.82 18.60
N ALA A 58 -13.43 -5.65 18.56
CA ALA A 58 -14.08 -5.13 17.37
C ALA A 58 -13.04 -4.78 16.28
N LEU A 59 -11.98 -4.06 16.64
CA LEU A 59 -10.86 -3.73 15.77
C LEU A 59 -10.17 -5.01 15.24
N HIS A 60 -9.89 -5.95 16.15
CA HIS A 60 -9.31 -7.23 15.75
C HIS A 60 -10.22 -7.98 14.77
N ARG A 61 -11.53 -8.09 15.06
CA ARG A 61 -12.47 -8.73 14.11
C ARG A 61 -12.53 -7.98 12.78
N LEU A 62 -12.53 -6.64 12.79
CA LEU A 62 -12.66 -5.85 11.58
C LEU A 62 -11.47 -6.03 10.63
N PHE A 63 -10.24 -6.01 11.14
CA PHE A 63 -9.02 -6.07 10.31
C PHE A 63 -8.45 -7.48 10.13
N HIS A 64 -8.82 -8.45 10.98
CA HIS A 64 -8.24 -9.79 10.99
C HIS A 64 -9.23 -10.90 10.65
N THR A 65 -10.52 -10.60 10.47
CA THR A 65 -11.52 -11.55 9.97
C THR A 65 -12.26 -10.99 8.78
N ARG A 66 -12.40 -11.79 7.72
CA ARG A 66 -13.13 -11.41 6.50
C ARG A 66 -14.57 -11.09 6.88
N SER A 67 -14.98 -9.84 6.70
CA SER A 67 -16.33 -9.38 7.04
C SER A 67 -16.90 -8.51 5.93
N CYS A 68 -18.20 -8.64 5.67
CA CYS A 68 -18.90 -7.73 4.76
C CYS A 68 -18.87 -6.30 5.29
N LEU A 69 -18.85 -6.13 6.61
CA LEU A 69 -18.71 -4.85 7.29
C LEU A 69 -17.44 -4.11 6.86
N PHE A 70 -16.30 -4.80 6.73
CA PHE A 70 -15.06 -4.17 6.24
C PHE A 70 -15.24 -3.56 4.85
N VAL A 71 -15.92 -4.28 3.93
CA VAL A 71 -16.19 -3.77 2.58
C VAL A 71 -17.09 -2.54 2.64
N VAL A 72 -18.17 -2.60 3.43
CA VAL A 72 -19.10 -1.47 3.58
C VAL A 72 -18.38 -0.24 4.14
N LEU A 73 -17.56 -0.41 5.19
CA LEU A 73 -16.78 0.67 5.78
C LEU A 73 -15.74 1.23 4.81
N HIS A 74 -15.10 0.38 4.00
CA HIS A 74 -14.14 0.83 2.98
C HIS A 74 -14.84 1.67 1.90
N VAL A 75 -15.99 1.22 1.40
CA VAL A 75 -16.77 1.96 0.40
C VAL A 75 -17.30 3.28 0.99
N ALA A 76 -17.79 3.26 2.22
CA ALA A 76 -18.25 4.47 2.91
C ALA A 76 -17.10 5.49 3.11
N LEU A 77 -15.90 5.02 3.49
CA LEU A 77 -14.72 5.87 3.60
C LEU A 77 -14.34 6.49 2.25
N GLN A 78 -14.31 5.70 1.17
CA GLN A 78 -14.02 6.23 -0.16
C GLN A 78 -15.07 7.26 -0.60
N ALA A 79 -16.36 6.99 -0.34
CA ALA A 79 -17.45 7.91 -0.65
C ALA A 79 -17.31 9.23 0.13
N ALA A 80 -16.93 9.19 1.41
CA ALA A 80 -16.69 10.39 2.20
C ALA A 80 -15.51 11.20 1.65
N VAL A 81 -14.38 10.56 1.34
CA VAL A 81 -13.20 11.22 0.76
C VAL A 81 -13.54 11.88 -0.57
N PHE A 82 -14.27 11.19 -1.44
CA PHE A 82 -14.68 11.75 -2.72
C PHE A 82 -15.79 12.81 -2.60
N GLY A 83 -16.63 12.73 -1.57
CA GLY A 83 -17.59 13.78 -1.22
C GLY A 83 -16.89 15.09 -0.90
N GLU A 84 -15.87 15.04 -0.03
CA GLU A 84 -15.02 16.20 0.29
C GLU A 84 -14.30 16.73 -0.96
N TYR A 85 -13.70 15.85 -1.77
CA TYR A 85 -13.07 16.25 -3.03
C TYR A 85 -14.05 16.93 -4.00
N THR A 86 -15.28 16.40 -4.09
CA THR A 86 -16.32 16.97 -4.96
C THR A 86 -16.66 18.38 -4.50
N TRP A 87 -16.89 18.55 -3.20
CA TRP A 87 -17.26 19.82 -2.61
C TRP A 87 -16.16 20.88 -2.72
N GLU A 88 -14.90 20.50 -2.42
CA GLU A 88 -13.78 21.44 -2.34
C GLU A 88 -13.08 21.72 -3.67
N VAL A 89 -13.13 20.81 -4.64
CA VAL A 89 -12.36 20.95 -5.89
C VAL A 89 -13.24 20.86 -7.12
N PHE A 90 -14.10 19.84 -7.21
CA PHE A 90 -14.88 19.62 -8.44
C PHE A 90 -15.79 20.81 -8.76
N VAL A 91 -16.47 21.39 -7.76
CA VAL A 91 -17.37 22.54 -7.95
C VAL A 91 -16.60 23.73 -8.53
N TYR A 92 -15.45 24.09 -7.95
CA TYR A 92 -14.62 25.18 -8.47
C TYR A 92 -14.12 24.91 -9.89
N CYS A 93 -13.62 23.70 -10.17
CA CYS A 93 -13.15 23.38 -11.51
C CYS A 93 -14.29 23.41 -12.54
N TRP A 94 -15.51 23.02 -12.15
CA TRP A 94 -16.70 23.11 -12.99
C TRP A 94 -17.05 24.56 -13.31
N GLU A 95 -17.08 25.44 -12.30
CA GLU A 95 -17.32 26.88 -12.49
C GLU A 95 -16.27 27.53 -13.39
N LEU A 96 -15.01 27.12 -13.22
CA LEU A 96 -13.87 27.55 -14.04
C LEU A 96 -13.80 26.87 -15.42
N GLN A 97 -14.83 26.12 -15.83
CA GLN A 97 -14.96 25.52 -17.16
C GLN A 97 -13.82 24.57 -17.53
N PHE A 98 -13.33 23.78 -16.57
CA PHE A 98 -12.33 22.75 -16.85
C PHE A 98 -12.90 21.69 -17.81
N PRO A 99 -12.06 21.07 -18.67
CA PRO A 99 -12.52 20.04 -19.59
C PRO A 99 -13.22 18.88 -18.87
N LEU A 100 -14.41 18.50 -19.34
CA LEU A 100 -15.24 17.46 -18.70
C LEU A 100 -14.48 16.14 -18.49
N LEU A 101 -13.66 15.72 -19.46
CA LEU A 101 -12.88 14.49 -19.34
C LEU A 101 -11.90 14.53 -18.15
N LEU A 102 -11.27 15.69 -17.90
CA LEU A 102 -10.36 15.88 -16.78
C LEU A 102 -11.11 15.81 -15.44
N LEU A 103 -12.34 16.32 -15.40
CA LEU A 103 -13.20 16.26 -14.22
C LEU A 103 -13.75 14.86 -13.93
N LEU A 104 -14.07 14.08 -14.97
CA LEU A 104 -14.59 12.72 -14.83
C LEU A 104 -13.49 11.69 -14.52
N LEU A 105 -12.23 11.95 -14.92
CA LEU A 105 -11.13 11.01 -14.79
C LEU A 105 -10.93 10.46 -13.35
N PRO A 106 -10.90 11.28 -12.27
CA PRO A 106 -10.80 10.77 -10.90
C PRO A 106 -11.94 9.81 -10.52
N TYR A 107 -13.17 10.06 -10.96
CA TYR A 107 -14.33 9.22 -10.65
C TYR A 107 -14.33 7.91 -11.45
N LEU A 108 -13.88 7.94 -12.71
CA LEU A 108 -13.69 6.73 -13.51
C LEU A 108 -12.62 5.82 -12.90
N LEU A 109 -11.51 6.41 -12.44
CA LEU A 109 -10.45 5.68 -11.75
C LEU A 109 -10.92 5.14 -10.40
N LEU A 110 -11.73 5.90 -9.66
CA LEU A 110 -12.39 5.43 -8.44
C LEU A 110 -13.28 4.22 -8.70
N ALA A 111 -14.13 4.27 -9.73
CA ALA A 111 -15.01 3.15 -10.08
C ALA A 111 -14.19 1.89 -10.46
N ALA A 112 -13.13 2.05 -11.23
CA ALA A 112 -12.19 0.96 -11.53
C ALA A 112 -11.50 0.44 -10.26
N ASN A 113 -11.10 1.33 -9.34
CA ASN A 113 -10.50 0.97 -8.07
C ASN A 113 -11.45 0.14 -7.19
N LEU A 114 -12.70 0.57 -7.06
CA LEU A 114 -13.73 -0.15 -6.32
C LEU A 114 -13.95 -1.55 -6.90
N GLY A 115 -14.02 -1.69 -8.22
CA GLY A 115 -14.10 -2.99 -8.88
C GLY A 115 -12.91 -3.89 -8.54
N CYS A 116 -11.69 -3.37 -8.66
CA CYS A 116 -10.47 -4.12 -8.33
C CYS A 116 -10.39 -4.50 -6.84
N PHE A 117 -10.78 -3.58 -5.95
CA PHE A 117 -10.86 -3.82 -4.52
C PHE A 117 -11.84 -4.95 -4.19
N LEU A 118 -13.04 -4.94 -4.77
CA LEU A 118 -14.05 -5.97 -4.56
C LEU A 118 -13.55 -7.34 -5.05
N LEU A 119 -12.94 -7.39 -6.24
CA LEU A 119 -12.34 -8.62 -6.77
C LEU A 119 -11.24 -9.16 -5.84
N CYS A 120 -10.33 -8.29 -5.39
CA CYS A 120 -9.21 -8.70 -4.53
C CYS A 120 -9.65 -9.14 -3.12
N SER A 121 -10.54 -8.35 -2.50
CA SER A 121 -11.01 -8.56 -1.13
C SER A 121 -11.94 -9.76 -0.99
N ARG A 122 -12.69 -10.13 -2.05
CA ARG A 122 -13.63 -11.27 -2.03
C ARG A 122 -13.07 -12.56 -2.62
N ALA A 123 -12.03 -12.51 -3.45
CA ALA A 123 -11.44 -13.72 -4.03
C ALA A 123 -10.87 -14.68 -2.97
N ASP A 124 -10.90 -15.99 -3.25
CA ASP A 124 -10.08 -16.96 -2.52
C ASP A 124 -8.60 -16.67 -2.83
N PRO A 125 -7.76 -16.37 -1.83
CA PRO A 125 -6.33 -16.11 -2.07
C PRO A 125 -5.55 -17.33 -2.57
N GLY A 126 -6.16 -18.52 -2.62
CA GLY A 126 -5.52 -19.79 -2.94
C GLY A 126 -5.38 -20.64 -1.69
N THR A 127 -6.47 -20.82 -0.95
CA THR A 127 -6.49 -21.55 0.31
C THR A 127 -6.09 -23.02 0.11
N VAL A 128 -5.10 -23.47 0.90
CA VAL A 128 -4.62 -24.85 0.86
C VAL A 128 -5.41 -25.67 1.87
N THR A 129 -6.13 -26.66 1.36
CA THR A 129 -6.92 -27.63 2.13
C THR A 129 -6.29 -29.01 2.03
N LYS A 130 -6.71 -29.95 2.88
CA LYS A 130 -6.27 -31.35 2.77
C LYS A 130 -6.63 -31.99 1.41
N SER A 131 -7.75 -31.57 0.80
CA SER A 131 -8.19 -32.10 -0.49
C SER A 131 -7.37 -31.58 -1.68
N ASN A 132 -6.83 -30.37 -1.61
CA ASN A 132 -6.06 -29.77 -2.71
C ASN A 132 -4.53 -29.74 -2.47
N ALA A 133 -4.04 -30.00 -1.26
CA ALA A 133 -2.62 -29.88 -0.94
C ALA A 133 -1.71 -30.73 -1.86
N ALA A 134 -2.08 -31.99 -2.09
CA ALA A 134 -1.31 -32.91 -2.94
C ALA A 134 -1.28 -32.48 -4.41
N SER A 135 -2.33 -31.81 -4.90
CA SER A 135 -2.39 -31.30 -6.26
C SER A 135 -1.55 -30.02 -6.38
N LEU A 136 -1.67 -29.10 -5.43
CA LEU A 136 -0.89 -27.86 -5.35
C LEU A 136 0.61 -28.11 -5.16
N ALA A 137 1.00 -29.17 -4.46
CA ALA A 137 2.40 -29.59 -4.31
C ALA A 137 3.08 -29.92 -5.65
N LYS A 138 2.29 -30.21 -6.70
CA LYS A 138 2.77 -30.48 -8.06
C LYS A 138 2.82 -29.23 -8.94
N VAL A 139 2.41 -28.06 -8.47
CA VAL A 139 2.37 -26.83 -9.28
C VAL A 139 3.76 -26.20 -9.39
N TYR A 140 4.43 -25.98 -8.25
CA TYR A 140 5.74 -25.32 -8.18
C TYR A 140 6.85 -26.32 -7.81
N ALA A 141 8.02 -26.13 -8.40
CA ALA A 141 9.22 -26.85 -7.99
C ALA A 141 9.68 -26.40 -6.60
N TYR A 142 10.28 -27.32 -5.84
CA TYR A 142 10.91 -27.04 -4.56
C TYR A 142 12.37 -26.68 -4.84
N ASP A 143 12.82 -25.52 -4.36
CA ASP A 143 14.18 -25.03 -4.60
C ASP A 143 15.22 -25.63 -3.63
N GLY A 144 14.77 -26.35 -2.60
CA GLY A 144 15.64 -26.97 -1.59
C GLY A 144 16.25 -25.98 -0.58
N VAL A 145 16.13 -24.67 -0.84
CA VAL A 145 16.70 -23.58 -0.04
C VAL A 145 15.60 -22.88 0.76
N LEU A 146 14.64 -22.23 0.09
CA LEU A 146 13.52 -21.55 0.74
C LEU A 146 12.31 -22.47 0.94
N PHE A 147 12.17 -23.49 0.08
CA PHE A 147 11.06 -24.43 0.05
C PHE A 147 11.56 -25.86 -0.14
N GLN A 148 11.42 -26.68 0.92
CA GLN A 148 11.78 -28.09 0.95
C GLN A 148 10.52 -28.97 0.93
N ARG A 149 10.66 -30.19 0.38
CA ARG A 149 9.58 -31.20 0.37
C ARG A 149 9.39 -31.81 1.76
N GLY A 150 8.21 -32.35 2.02
CA GLY A 150 7.90 -33.03 3.29
C GLY A 150 7.66 -32.11 4.49
N LEU A 151 7.76 -30.78 4.32
CA LEU A 151 7.47 -29.83 5.40
C LEU A 151 5.97 -29.76 5.66
N VAL A 152 5.54 -30.17 6.85
CA VAL A 152 4.15 -30.14 7.30
C VAL A 152 3.85 -28.86 8.06
N CYS A 153 2.68 -28.26 7.81
CA CYS A 153 2.17 -27.18 8.65
C CYS A 153 1.60 -27.76 9.96
N PRO A 154 2.11 -27.36 11.14
CA PRO A 154 1.64 -27.92 12.42
C PRO A 154 0.18 -27.56 12.70
N THR A 155 -0.24 -26.34 12.32
CA THR A 155 -1.61 -25.87 12.56
C THR A 155 -2.63 -26.49 11.60
N CYS A 156 -2.30 -26.55 10.30
CA CYS A 156 -3.23 -27.06 9.28
C CYS A 156 -3.14 -28.58 9.10
N THR A 157 -2.11 -29.24 9.64
CA THR A 157 -1.86 -30.69 9.51
C THR A 157 -1.86 -31.17 8.05
N LEU A 158 -1.16 -30.44 7.19
CA LEU A 158 -1.00 -30.75 5.77
C LEU A 158 0.43 -30.47 5.31
N GLU A 159 0.91 -31.23 4.33
CA GLU A 159 2.18 -30.95 3.66
C GLU A 159 2.07 -29.63 2.89
N LYS A 160 3.03 -28.74 3.09
CA LYS A 160 3.04 -27.40 2.51
C LYS A 160 3.51 -27.47 1.05
N PRO A 161 2.68 -27.09 0.07
CA PRO A 161 3.14 -26.88 -1.29
C PRO A 161 4.29 -25.87 -1.33
N ALA A 162 5.19 -25.99 -2.31
CA ALA A 162 6.20 -24.97 -2.58
C ALA A 162 5.54 -23.58 -2.73
N ARG A 163 6.22 -22.53 -2.26
CA ARG A 163 5.71 -21.14 -2.19
C ARG A 163 4.51 -20.90 -1.27
N SER A 164 4.05 -21.89 -0.51
CA SER A 164 2.96 -21.69 0.46
C SER A 164 3.44 -21.25 1.86
N LYS A 165 2.55 -20.60 2.61
CA LYS A 165 2.79 -20.23 4.01
C LYS A 165 1.48 -20.22 4.80
N HIS A 166 1.58 -20.61 6.07
CA HIS A 166 0.49 -20.44 7.03
C HIS A 166 0.39 -18.98 7.45
N CYS A 167 -0.77 -18.37 7.26
CA CYS A 167 -1.09 -17.06 7.80
C CYS A 167 -1.72 -17.24 9.19
N SER A 168 -1.07 -16.75 10.23
CA SER A 168 -1.60 -16.80 11.61
C SER A 168 -2.89 -16.00 11.78
N VAL A 169 -3.07 -14.95 10.97
CA VAL A 169 -4.26 -14.09 10.98
C VAL A 169 -5.46 -14.84 10.40
N CYS A 170 -5.34 -15.34 9.17
CA CYS A 170 -6.41 -16.09 8.51
C CYS A 170 -6.51 -17.55 8.97
N ARG A 171 -5.56 -18.03 9.79
CA ARG A 171 -5.47 -19.40 10.32
C ARG A 171 -5.52 -20.49 9.24
N THR A 172 -4.96 -20.19 8.08
CA THR A 172 -4.93 -21.13 6.96
C THR A 172 -3.63 -21.02 6.17
N CYS A 173 -3.26 -22.10 5.49
CA CYS A 173 -2.18 -22.09 4.52
C CYS A 173 -2.68 -21.47 3.21
N VAL A 174 -1.88 -20.59 2.63
CA VAL A 174 -2.18 -19.92 1.36
C VAL A 174 -1.11 -20.31 0.34
N HIS A 175 -1.55 -20.69 -0.85
CA HIS A 175 -0.71 -21.05 -1.98
C HIS A 175 -0.08 -19.80 -2.62
N ARG A 176 1.21 -19.88 -2.97
CA ARG A 176 2.00 -18.73 -3.46
C ARG A 176 1.79 -17.48 -2.58
N PHE A 177 1.93 -17.66 -1.27
CA PHE A 177 1.63 -16.62 -0.29
C PHE A 177 2.54 -15.42 -0.46
N ASP A 178 1.95 -14.24 -0.58
CA ASP A 178 2.66 -12.96 -0.64
C ASP A 178 2.72 -12.30 0.74
N HIS A 179 1.58 -11.83 1.22
CA HIS A 179 1.41 -11.24 2.54
C HIS A 179 -0.06 -11.31 2.97
N HIS A 180 -0.32 -10.95 4.22
CA HIS A 180 -1.68 -10.64 4.68
C HIS A 180 -1.87 -9.13 4.60
N CYS A 181 -2.87 -8.68 3.84
CA CYS A 181 -3.11 -7.27 3.62
C CYS A 181 -4.35 -6.81 4.41
N VAL A 182 -4.11 -5.99 5.44
CA VAL A 182 -5.18 -5.43 6.28
C VAL A 182 -6.09 -4.48 5.50
N TRP A 183 -5.59 -3.86 4.43
CA TRP A 183 -6.33 -2.89 3.61
C TRP A 183 -7.36 -3.52 2.68
N VAL A 184 -7.23 -4.81 2.37
CA VAL A 184 -8.25 -5.60 1.66
C VAL A 184 -8.87 -6.68 2.55
N ASN A 185 -8.49 -6.73 3.83
CA ASN A 185 -8.90 -7.73 4.81
C ASN A 185 -8.84 -9.16 4.25
N ASN A 186 -7.73 -9.48 3.57
CA ASN A 186 -7.52 -10.77 2.92
C ASN A 186 -6.03 -11.10 2.80
N CYS A 187 -5.70 -12.38 2.69
CA CYS A 187 -4.37 -12.75 2.22
C CYS A 187 -4.22 -12.40 0.73
N ILE A 188 -3.00 -12.08 0.33
CA ILE A 188 -2.60 -11.99 -1.07
C ILE A 188 -1.83 -13.25 -1.41
N GLY A 189 -2.30 -13.99 -2.41
CA GLY A 189 -1.74 -15.27 -2.82
C GLY A 189 -1.99 -15.56 -4.29
N ALA A 190 -1.88 -16.83 -4.68
CA ALA A 190 -2.05 -17.25 -6.07
C ALA A 190 -3.39 -16.79 -6.69
N GLY A 191 -4.48 -16.83 -5.91
CA GLY A 191 -5.83 -16.61 -6.44
C GLY A 191 -6.22 -15.14 -6.62
N ASN A 192 -5.47 -14.19 -6.07
CA ASN A 192 -5.85 -12.77 -6.09
C ASN A 192 -4.69 -11.77 -6.26
N ALA A 193 -3.46 -12.25 -6.51
CA ALA A 193 -2.30 -11.37 -6.74
C ALA A 193 -2.49 -10.39 -7.92
N GLY A 194 -3.08 -10.84 -9.04
CA GLY A 194 -3.39 -9.96 -10.17
C GLY A 194 -4.42 -8.88 -9.83
N ALA A 195 -5.50 -9.24 -9.13
CA ALA A 195 -6.50 -8.28 -8.67
C ALA A 195 -5.90 -7.27 -7.67
N PHE A 196 -5.00 -7.72 -6.80
CA PHE A 196 -4.27 -6.84 -5.88
C PHE A 196 -3.38 -5.83 -6.62
N LEU A 197 -2.66 -6.27 -7.65
CA LEU A 197 -1.81 -5.39 -8.45
C LEU A 197 -2.64 -4.32 -9.19
N LEU A 198 -3.77 -4.71 -9.79
CA LEU A 198 -4.69 -3.75 -10.44
C LEU A 198 -5.34 -2.80 -9.44
N TYR A 199 -5.70 -3.29 -8.24
CA TYR A 199 -6.18 -2.44 -7.15
C TYR A 199 -5.14 -1.39 -6.76
N LEU A 200 -3.88 -1.78 -6.59
CA LEU A 200 -2.80 -0.85 -6.21
C LEU A 200 -2.48 0.16 -7.32
N LEU A 201 -2.48 -0.28 -8.59
CA LEU A 201 -2.30 0.59 -9.76
C LEU A 201 -3.43 1.62 -9.86
N SER A 202 -4.68 1.17 -9.81
CA SER A 202 -5.85 2.06 -9.88
C SER A 202 -5.92 3.01 -8.69
N LEU A 203 -5.56 2.56 -7.48
CA LEU A 203 -5.52 3.43 -6.29
C LEU A 203 -4.46 4.54 -6.45
N THR A 204 -3.26 4.17 -6.92
CA THR A 204 -2.18 5.12 -7.18
C THR A 204 -2.56 6.12 -8.27
N ALA A 205 -3.19 5.64 -9.36
CA ALA A 205 -3.66 6.49 -10.44
C ALA A 205 -4.78 7.44 -9.98
N THR A 206 -5.70 6.96 -9.15
CA THR A 206 -6.79 7.78 -8.57
C THR A 206 -6.21 8.92 -7.73
N ALA A 207 -5.27 8.62 -6.82
CA ALA A 207 -4.60 9.63 -6.01
C ALA A 207 -3.83 10.64 -6.88
N GLY A 208 -3.10 10.17 -7.90
CA GLY A 208 -2.38 11.03 -8.84
C GLY A 208 -3.32 11.92 -9.66
N ALA A 209 -4.47 11.42 -10.09
CA ALA A 209 -5.46 12.21 -10.82
C ALA A 209 -6.08 13.31 -9.93
N VAL A 210 -6.44 12.98 -8.69
CA VAL A 210 -6.92 13.97 -7.70
C VAL A 210 -5.86 15.05 -7.46
N ALA A 211 -4.59 14.65 -7.27
CA ALA A 211 -3.48 15.58 -7.11
C ALA A 211 -3.31 16.51 -8.32
N ALA A 212 -3.34 15.95 -9.53
CA ALA A 212 -3.18 16.69 -10.77
C ALA A 212 -4.32 17.70 -11.01
N VAL A 213 -5.58 17.30 -10.82
CA VAL A 213 -6.73 18.21 -10.97
C VAL A 213 -6.69 19.32 -9.93
N THR A 214 -6.36 18.98 -8.67
CA THR A 214 -6.26 19.97 -7.60
C THR A 214 -5.11 20.96 -7.83
N ALA A 215 -3.96 20.49 -8.30
CA ALA A 215 -2.85 21.37 -8.67
C ALA A 215 -3.21 22.27 -9.85
N ALA A 216 -3.88 21.73 -10.87
CA ALA A 216 -4.36 22.49 -12.01
C ALA A 216 -5.35 23.59 -11.60
N LEU A 217 -6.26 23.31 -10.65
CA LEU A 217 -7.14 24.31 -10.05
C LEU A 217 -6.35 25.48 -9.44
N LEU A 218 -5.40 25.18 -8.55
CA LEU A 218 -4.62 26.22 -7.86
C LEU A 218 -3.78 27.05 -8.84
N ILE A 219 -3.18 26.41 -9.85
CA ILE A 219 -2.45 27.11 -10.92
C ILE A 219 -3.40 28.02 -11.70
N HIS A 220 -4.58 27.54 -12.07
CA HIS A 220 -5.56 28.34 -12.81
C HIS A 220 -6.03 29.56 -12.01
N VAL A 221 -6.26 29.41 -10.71
CA VAL A 221 -6.60 30.52 -9.80
C VAL A 221 -5.47 31.55 -9.72
N LEU A 222 -4.21 31.13 -9.65
CA LEU A 222 -3.06 32.05 -9.68
C LEU A 222 -2.95 32.84 -10.99
N LEU A 223 -3.25 32.18 -12.12
CA LEU A 223 -3.23 32.82 -13.43
C LEU A 223 -4.38 33.83 -13.59
N LEU A 224 -5.59 33.48 -13.15
CA LEU A 224 -6.77 34.37 -13.23
C LEU A 224 -6.67 35.58 -12.30
N SER A 225 -6.11 35.40 -11.11
CA SER A 225 -5.87 36.51 -10.17
C SER A 225 -4.74 37.44 -10.61
N ASN A 226 -4.04 37.11 -11.70
CA ASN A 226 -2.81 37.76 -12.16
C ASN A 226 -1.76 37.90 -11.04
N ALA A 227 -1.85 37.07 -10.00
CA ALA A 227 -0.98 37.14 -8.83
C ALA A 227 0.49 36.88 -9.20
N VAL A 228 0.72 36.10 -10.26
CA VAL A 228 2.05 35.76 -10.80
C VAL A 228 2.79 37.00 -11.33
N HIS A 229 2.08 38.02 -11.83
CA HIS A 229 2.67 39.27 -12.33
C HIS A 229 2.50 40.44 -11.34
N GLY A 230 2.04 40.17 -10.12
CA GLY A 230 1.89 41.21 -9.10
C GLY A 230 3.23 41.75 -8.62
N THR A 231 3.22 42.99 -8.14
CA THR A 231 4.31 43.60 -7.37
C THR A 231 3.83 43.89 -5.94
N TYR A 232 4.76 43.88 -4.98
CA TYR A 232 4.50 44.32 -3.61
C TYR A 232 5.56 45.34 -3.19
N LEU A 233 5.21 46.23 -2.25
CA LEU A 233 6.13 47.20 -1.68
C LEU A 233 6.85 46.57 -0.49
N ASP A 234 8.18 46.59 -0.50
CA ASP A 234 8.98 46.16 0.65
C ASP A 234 9.00 47.23 1.77
N ALA A 235 9.66 46.93 2.89
CA ALA A 235 9.77 47.84 4.03
C ALA A 235 10.54 49.14 3.69
N GLN A 236 11.26 49.17 2.57
CA GLN A 236 12.00 50.30 2.03
C GLN A 236 11.21 51.04 0.95
N GLY A 237 9.97 50.62 0.66
CA GLY A 237 9.10 51.20 -0.34
C GLY A 237 9.50 50.89 -1.78
N GLN A 238 10.34 49.88 -2.02
CA GLN A 238 10.70 49.44 -3.36
C GLN A 238 9.68 48.41 -3.87
N GLU A 239 9.32 48.51 -5.15
CA GLU A 239 8.49 47.50 -5.81
C GLU A 239 9.31 46.24 -6.07
N GLN A 240 8.88 45.13 -5.48
CA GLN A 240 9.46 43.82 -5.68
C GLN A 240 8.46 42.90 -6.39
N PRO A 241 8.90 42.05 -7.33
CA PRO A 241 8.03 41.08 -7.96
C PRO A 241 7.59 40.00 -6.94
N VAL A 242 6.36 39.53 -7.06
CA VAL A 242 5.82 38.46 -6.22
C VAL A 242 6.56 37.15 -6.51
N GLY A 243 7.38 36.69 -5.57
CA GLY A 243 8.09 35.41 -5.66
C GLY A 243 7.21 34.19 -5.33
N ILE A 244 7.66 32.99 -5.70
CA ILE A 244 6.98 31.71 -5.41
C ILE A 244 6.58 31.55 -3.94
N PRO A 245 7.43 31.87 -2.93
CA PRO A 245 7.05 31.73 -1.53
C PRO A 245 5.81 32.55 -1.15
N LEU A 246 5.69 33.77 -1.69
CA LEU A 246 4.57 34.66 -1.44
C LEU A 246 3.29 34.16 -2.14
N LEU A 247 3.41 33.59 -3.35
CA LEU A 247 2.29 32.93 -4.04
C LEU A 247 1.78 31.72 -3.26
N VAL A 248 2.68 30.88 -2.76
CA VAL A 248 2.30 29.71 -1.96
C VAL A 248 1.65 30.14 -0.65
N GLN A 249 2.20 31.18 0.01
CA GLN A 249 1.59 31.75 1.20
C GLN A 249 0.19 32.33 0.91
N HIS A 250 0.02 33.04 -0.21
CA HIS A 250 -1.28 33.55 -0.63
C HIS A 250 -2.28 32.42 -0.85
N LEU A 251 -1.93 31.38 -1.62
CA LEU A 251 -2.79 30.22 -1.83
C LEU A 251 -3.15 29.51 -0.52
N PHE A 252 -2.19 29.38 0.39
CA PHE A 252 -2.40 28.74 1.68
C PHE A 252 -3.38 29.53 2.56
N LEU A 253 -3.30 30.86 2.55
CA LEU A 253 -4.20 31.71 3.32
C LEU A 253 -5.61 31.79 2.70
N THR A 254 -5.70 31.78 1.37
CA THR A 254 -6.98 31.85 0.66
C THR A 254 -7.71 30.51 0.59
N PHE A 255 -6.98 29.41 0.34
CA PHE A 255 -7.53 28.06 0.16
C PHE A 255 -6.81 27.02 1.04
N PRO A 256 -6.79 27.18 2.38
CA PRO A 256 -6.02 26.31 3.27
C PRO A 256 -6.39 24.84 3.10
N ARG A 257 -7.69 24.51 3.03
CA ARG A 257 -8.17 23.13 2.91
C ARG A 257 -7.71 22.46 1.61
N ILE A 258 -7.81 23.16 0.47
CA ILE A 258 -7.40 22.64 -0.84
C ILE A 258 -5.88 22.42 -0.87
N VAL A 259 -5.09 23.36 -0.32
CA VAL A 259 -3.63 23.23 -0.25
C VAL A 259 -3.20 22.07 0.65
N PHE A 260 -3.83 21.92 1.83
CA PHE A 260 -3.58 20.77 2.72
C PHE A 260 -3.97 19.44 2.07
N MET A 261 -5.13 19.38 1.42
CA MET A 261 -5.57 18.20 0.69
C MET A 261 -4.57 17.83 -0.41
N LEU A 262 -4.10 18.82 -1.19
CA LEU A 262 -3.10 18.63 -2.23
C LEU A 262 -1.79 18.06 -1.66
N GLY A 263 -1.27 18.65 -0.57
CA GLY A 263 -0.06 18.17 0.09
C GLY A 263 -0.21 16.71 0.57
N PHE A 264 -1.35 16.39 1.19
CA PHE A 264 -1.63 15.03 1.65
C PHE A 264 -1.73 14.02 0.50
N VAL A 265 -2.47 14.35 -0.57
CA VAL A 265 -2.64 13.43 -1.70
C VAL A 265 -1.36 13.25 -2.51
N ILE A 266 -0.50 14.27 -2.60
CA ILE A 266 0.84 14.14 -3.21
C ILE A 266 1.68 13.14 -2.40
N LEU A 267 1.76 13.33 -1.07
CA LEU A 267 2.49 12.41 -0.20
C LEU A 267 1.96 10.97 -0.33
N LEU A 268 0.64 10.81 -0.31
CA LEU A 268 -0.01 9.52 -0.49
C LEU A 268 0.32 8.90 -1.86
N THR A 269 0.29 9.69 -2.93
CA THR A 269 0.64 9.25 -4.28
C THR A 269 2.08 8.75 -4.36
N LEU A 270 3.03 9.43 -3.70
CA LEU A 270 4.43 9.01 -3.65
C LEU A 270 4.62 7.69 -2.88
N ILE A 271 3.97 7.55 -1.71
CA ILE A 271 4.03 6.33 -0.90
C ILE A 271 3.41 5.15 -1.68
N LEU A 272 2.22 5.34 -2.24
CA LEU A 272 1.54 4.33 -3.04
C LEU A 272 2.32 4.00 -4.31
N GLY A 273 2.90 5.00 -4.99
CA GLY A 273 3.73 4.81 -6.18
C GLY A 273 4.99 4.00 -5.91
N GLY A 274 5.64 4.23 -4.76
CA GLY A 274 6.76 3.41 -4.29
C GLY A 274 6.34 1.95 -4.04
N TYR A 275 5.23 1.75 -3.34
CA TYR A 275 4.71 0.40 -3.08
C TYR A 275 4.23 -0.31 -4.35
N CYS A 276 3.62 0.42 -5.28
CA CYS A 276 3.18 -0.06 -6.59
C CYS A 276 4.39 -0.47 -7.44
N SER A 277 5.43 0.35 -7.49
CA SER A 277 6.68 0.04 -8.18
C SER A 277 7.34 -1.22 -7.63
N PHE A 278 7.41 -1.35 -6.31
CA PHE A 278 7.94 -2.55 -5.65
C PHE A 278 7.10 -3.80 -5.97
N SER A 279 5.78 -3.71 -5.88
CA SER A 279 4.87 -4.81 -6.19
C SER A 279 4.96 -5.22 -7.66
N LEU A 280 5.11 -4.25 -8.57
CA LEU A 280 5.33 -4.49 -9.99
C LEU A 280 6.68 -5.17 -10.22
N TYR A 281 7.75 -4.73 -9.56
CA TYR A 281 9.06 -5.40 -9.62
C TYR A 281 8.97 -6.88 -9.19
N LEU A 282 8.26 -7.18 -8.09
CA LEU A 282 8.05 -8.55 -7.63
C LEU A 282 7.26 -9.37 -8.67
N ALA A 283 6.20 -8.79 -9.25
CA ALA A 283 5.44 -9.42 -10.33
C ALA A 283 6.31 -9.71 -11.56
N LEU A 284 7.12 -8.74 -11.99
CA LEU A 284 8.02 -8.83 -13.15
C LEU A 284 9.14 -9.86 -12.94
N THR A 285 9.58 -10.07 -11.70
CA THR A 285 10.62 -11.06 -11.33
C THR A 285 10.04 -12.38 -10.83
N ASN A 286 8.72 -12.56 -10.82
CA ASN A 286 7.99 -13.70 -10.25
C ASN A 286 8.43 -14.08 -8.83
N GLN A 287 8.58 -13.07 -7.98
CA GLN A 287 8.84 -13.22 -6.56
C GLN A 287 7.60 -12.81 -5.77
N THR A 288 7.45 -13.38 -4.58
CA THR A 288 6.53 -12.86 -3.58
C THR A 288 7.28 -11.99 -2.56
N THR A 289 6.58 -11.09 -1.87
CA THR A 289 7.13 -10.33 -0.74
C THR A 289 7.71 -11.27 0.32
N ASN A 290 7.02 -12.38 0.59
CA ASN A 290 7.50 -13.41 1.52
C ASN A 290 8.81 -14.08 1.04
N GLU A 291 8.95 -14.37 -0.25
CA GLU A 291 10.19 -14.90 -0.83
C GLU A 291 11.32 -13.88 -0.76
N TRP A 292 11.07 -12.63 -1.13
CA TRP A 292 12.05 -11.55 -1.07
C TRP A 292 12.55 -11.31 0.36
N CYS A 293 11.64 -11.32 1.35
CA CYS A 293 12.02 -11.21 2.76
C CYS A 293 12.77 -12.45 3.29
N LYS A 294 12.49 -13.64 2.77
CA LYS A 294 13.22 -14.86 3.15
C LYS A 294 14.62 -14.89 2.54
N SER A 295 14.76 -14.55 1.27
CA SER A 295 16.04 -14.57 0.56
C SER A 295 17.05 -13.57 1.17
N ARG A 296 16.59 -12.38 1.54
CA ARG A 296 17.45 -11.39 2.24
C ARG A 296 17.92 -11.89 3.60
N ARG A 297 17.02 -12.50 4.40
CA ARG A 297 17.40 -13.08 5.70
C ARG A 297 18.40 -14.23 5.56
N PHE A 298 18.22 -15.06 4.53
CA PHE A 298 19.16 -16.13 4.23
C PHE A 298 20.54 -15.57 3.84
N GLY A 299 20.60 -14.55 2.97
CA GLY A 299 21.87 -13.93 2.56
C GLY A 299 22.56 -13.08 3.63
N SER A 300 21.82 -12.60 4.65
CA SER A 300 22.38 -11.83 5.77
C SER A 300 22.77 -12.68 6.98
N SER A 301 22.44 -13.98 7.01
CA SER A 301 22.83 -14.86 8.10
C SER A 301 24.30 -15.25 7.93
N PRO A 302 25.20 -15.00 8.90
CA PRO A 302 26.53 -15.59 8.87
C PRO A 302 26.35 -17.11 8.97
N HIS A 303 26.61 -17.83 7.89
CA HIS A 303 26.65 -19.28 7.96
C HIS A 303 27.79 -19.68 8.90
N LEU A 304 27.45 -20.33 10.03
CA LEU A 304 28.40 -21.28 10.62
C LEU A 304 28.54 -22.40 9.60
N PRO A 305 29.73 -22.68 9.06
CA PRO A 305 29.89 -23.75 8.07
C PRO A 305 29.57 -25.10 8.74
N SER A 306 28.45 -25.70 8.34
CA SER A 306 28.23 -27.12 8.55
C SER A 306 29.08 -27.86 7.51
N GLN A 307 30.24 -28.34 7.97
CA GLN A 307 31.18 -29.23 7.28
C GLN A 307 32.00 -28.67 6.10
N PRO A 308 33.24 -29.17 5.90
CA PRO A 308 34.21 -28.60 4.94
C PRO A 308 33.91 -28.86 3.45
N HIS A 309 32.90 -29.69 3.15
CA HIS A 309 32.58 -30.16 1.79
C HIS A 309 31.27 -29.62 1.22
N ASP A 310 30.49 -28.86 1.98
CA ASP A 310 29.23 -28.32 1.49
C ASP A 310 29.49 -27.05 0.67
N ARG A 311 29.17 -27.12 -0.64
CA ARG A 311 29.12 -25.92 -1.49
C ARG A 311 28.14 -24.92 -0.87
N PRO A 312 28.46 -23.62 -0.82
CA PRO A 312 27.53 -22.62 -0.30
C PRO A 312 26.22 -22.67 -1.11
N LEU A 313 25.11 -22.99 -0.41
CA LEU A 313 23.77 -23.03 -0.99
C LEU A 313 23.32 -21.61 -1.34
N VAL A 314 23.59 -21.17 -2.56
CA VAL A 314 23.15 -19.85 -3.04
C VAL A 314 21.69 -19.93 -3.49
N TYR A 315 20.81 -19.12 -2.88
CA TYR A 315 19.43 -18.98 -3.36
C TYR A 315 19.41 -18.38 -4.78
N LYS A 316 18.80 -19.10 -5.71
CA LYS A 316 18.49 -18.62 -7.06
C LYS A 316 16.98 -18.66 -7.28
N ASN A 317 16.40 -17.57 -7.77
CA ASN A 317 14.97 -17.54 -8.09
C ASN A 317 14.67 -18.39 -9.35
N ILE A 318 14.35 -19.66 -9.13
CA ILE A 318 13.99 -20.62 -10.19
C ILE A 318 12.59 -20.39 -10.78
N TYR A 319 11.80 -19.46 -10.23
CA TYR A 319 10.43 -19.20 -10.65
C TYR A 319 10.32 -18.12 -11.74
N SER A 320 11.37 -17.32 -11.95
CA SER A 320 11.40 -16.32 -13.02
C SER A 320 11.52 -16.99 -14.40
N LYS A 321 10.57 -16.71 -15.28
CA LYS A 321 10.43 -17.27 -16.64
C LYS A 321 10.48 -16.20 -17.73
N GLY A 322 10.92 -14.99 -17.40
CA GLY A 322 10.87 -13.80 -18.25
C GLY A 322 9.60 -12.97 -18.04
N ILE A 323 9.71 -11.66 -18.30
CA ILE A 323 8.71 -10.62 -17.93
C ILE A 323 7.27 -11.02 -18.30
N TRP A 324 7.02 -11.37 -19.57
CA TRP A 324 5.68 -11.69 -20.06
C TRP A 324 5.10 -12.96 -19.43
N ARG A 325 5.92 -14.01 -19.26
CA ARG A 325 5.48 -15.27 -18.64
C ARG A 325 5.22 -15.09 -17.15
N ASN A 326 6.01 -14.24 -16.50
CA ASN A 326 5.84 -13.88 -15.10
C ASN A 326 4.52 -13.14 -14.89
N LEU A 327 4.25 -12.08 -15.67
CA LEU A 327 2.98 -11.35 -15.61
C LEU A 327 1.79 -12.25 -15.93
N LYS A 328 1.88 -13.10 -16.95
CA LYS A 328 0.81 -14.07 -17.26
C LYS A 328 0.50 -14.98 -16.06
N GLU A 329 1.52 -15.42 -15.32
CA GLU A 329 1.34 -16.24 -14.11
C GLU A 329 0.65 -15.48 -12.96
N ILE A 330 0.85 -14.16 -12.86
CA ILE A 330 0.19 -13.32 -11.84
C ILE A 330 -1.32 -13.22 -12.09
N PHE A 331 -1.72 -13.07 -13.35
CA PHE A 331 -3.13 -12.94 -13.73
C PHE A 331 -3.82 -14.29 -13.96
N ASN A 332 -3.07 -15.30 -14.39
CA ASN A 332 -3.54 -16.65 -14.64
C ASN A 332 -2.58 -17.65 -13.96
N PRO A 333 -2.76 -17.90 -12.65
CA PRO A 333 -1.88 -18.80 -11.91
C PRO A 333 -1.98 -20.23 -12.48
N PRO A 334 -0.85 -20.98 -12.52
CA PRO A 334 -0.80 -22.28 -13.15
C PRO A 334 -1.59 -23.29 -12.33
N THR A 335 -2.43 -24.06 -13.02
CA THR A 335 -3.19 -25.16 -12.40
C THR A 335 -2.55 -26.52 -12.72
N VAL A 336 -2.91 -27.54 -11.96
CA VAL A 336 -2.39 -28.91 -12.17
C VAL A 336 -2.74 -29.45 -13.56
N LEU A 337 -3.87 -29.03 -14.15
CA LEU A 337 -4.31 -29.45 -15.48
C LEU A 337 -3.44 -28.88 -16.60
N GLU A 338 -2.93 -27.66 -16.47
CA GLU A 338 -2.08 -27.04 -17.48
C GLU A 338 -0.68 -27.65 -17.54
N ARG A 339 -0.17 -28.20 -16.43
CA ARG A 339 1.13 -28.87 -16.41
C ARG A 339 1.11 -30.19 -17.19
N LYS A 340 0.01 -30.95 -17.11
CA LYS A 340 -0.18 -32.19 -17.88
C LYS A 340 -0.24 -31.98 -19.40
N LYS A 341 -0.65 -30.80 -19.87
CA LYS A 341 -0.67 -30.47 -21.31
C LYS A 341 0.69 -30.09 -21.89
N LYS A 342 1.70 -29.85 -21.04
CA LYS A 342 3.05 -29.38 -21.43
C LYS A 342 4.17 -30.42 -21.22
N THR A 343 3.82 -31.58 -20.67
CA THR A 343 4.70 -32.74 -20.45
C THR A 343 4.28 -33.85 -21.38
#